data_AF-A0AAU5HJY0-F1
#
_entry.id   AF-A0AAU5HJY0-F1
#
_cell.length_a   1.000
_cell.length_b   1.000
_cell.length_c   1.000
_cell.angle_alpha   90.00
_cell.angle_beta   90.00
_cell.angle_gamma   90.00
#
_symmetry.space_group_name_H-M   'P 1'
#
loop_
_entity.id
_entity.type
_entity.pdbx_description
1 polymer ?
#
loop_
_entity_poly.entity_id
_entity_poly.type
_entity_poly.pdbx_seq_one_letter_code
_entity_poly.pdbx_strand_id
1 'polypeptide(L)'
;MPDTEWLTGAPVLGTVVLPLRSTDTVHERAQRFRCTLPPGSESLELPLELPATVQVGDSAETQPDGPSLTLAQPLPEPTEVEVVTAPTAVLRGGSAWRGPVRVRTAPAQLPLGDWQLLGLGGWSGGVTYAGRSRFLPGRTRCWASGGYAAACRSSSTGSASARRSVLRTAYNSRAPQGGWCVWK
;
A
#
# COMPACT_ATOMS: atom_id res chain seq x y z
N MET A 1 17.57 -23.25 -32.54
CA MET A 1 17.22 -23.60 -31.16
C MET A 1 16.26 -24.77 -31.20
N PRO A 2 16.58 -25.91 -30.59
CA PRO A 2 15.57 -26.94 -30.31
C PRO A 2 14.67 -26.44 -29.16
N ASP A 3 13.45 -26.96 -29.05
CA ASP A 3 12.40 -26.65 -28.03
C ASP A 3 11.33 -25.58 -28.37
N THR A 4 11.23 -25.10 -29.62
CA THR A 4 10.10 -24.24 -30.08
C THR A 4 9.00 -24.99 -30.84
N GLU A 5 9.08 -26.32 -30.89
CA GLU A 5 8.19 -27.17 -31.70
C GLU A 5 6.71 -27.09 -31.28
N TRP A 6 6.44 -26.75 -30.02
CA TRP A 6 5.10 -26.54 -29.48
C TRP A 6 4.42 -25.24 -29.97
N LEU A 7 5.19 -24.30 -30.56
CA LEU A 7 4.65 -23.06 -31.14
C LEU A 7 4.26 -23.22 -32.61
N THR A 8 4.72 -24.28 -33.30
CA THR A 8 4.55 -24.47 -34.75
C THR A 8 3.76 -25.72 -35.11
N GLY A 9 3.26 -26.48 -34.13
CA GLY A 9 2.37 -27.61 -34.36
C GLY A 9 1.06 -27.18 -35.02
N ALA A 10 0.51 -28.04 -35.89
CA ALA A 10 -0.80 -27.83 -36.48
C ALA A 10 -1.86 -27.74 -35.35
N PRO A 11 -2.78 -26.75 -35.39
CA PRO A 11 -3.77 -26.57 -34.34
C PRO A 11 -4.62 -27.84 -34.20
N VAL A 12 -4.49 -28.52 -33.06
CA VAL A 12 -5.34 -29.66 -32.71
C VAL A 12 -6.62 -29.10 -32.11
N LEU A 13 -7.72 -29.18 -32.87
CA LEU A 13 -9.06 -28.85 -32.35
C LEU A 13 -9.40 -29.85 -31.24
N GLY A 14 -9.43 -29.36 -29.99
CA GLY A 14 -9.90 -30.13 -28.85
C GLY A 14 -11.39 -30.51 -28.97
N THR A 15 -11.79 -31.59 -28.29
CA THR A 15 -13.18 -32.02 -28.18
C THR A 15 -14.09 -30.90 -27.67
N VAL A 16 -15.35 -30.91 -28.13
CA VAL A 16 -16.40 -29.95 -27.77
C VAL A 16 -16.39 -29.71 -26.25
N VAL A 17 -16.05 -28.47 -25.88
CA VAL A 17 -16.04 -28.04 -24.49
C VAL A 17 -17.45 -28.19 -23.93
N LEU A 18 -17.56 -28.74 -22.71
CA LEU A 18 -18.82 -28.88 -21.99
C LEU A 18 -19.57 -27.53 -22.03
N PRO A 19 -20.87 -27.49 -22.38
CA PRO A 19 -21.63 -26.24 -22.36
C PRO A 19 -21.78 -25.78 -20.91
N LEU A 20 -20.79 -25.03 -20.42
CA LEU A 20 -20.81 -24.46 -19.09
C LEU A 20 -21.76 -23.25 -19.13
N ARG A 21 -23.00 -23.44 -18.67
CA ARG A 21 -23.88 -22.33 -18.33
C ARG A 21 -23.55 -21.87 -16.92
N SER A 22 -22.77 -20.80 -16.79
CA SER A 22 -22.75 -20.04 -15.55
C SER A 22 -24.07 -19.28 -15.46
N THR A 23 -25.07 -19.86 -14.81
CA THR A 23 -26.19 -19.07 -14.28
C THR A 23 -25.69 -18.36 -13.04
N ASP A 24 -24.95 -17.27 -13.24
CA ASP A 24 -24.79 -16.28 -12.19
C ASP A 24 -26.20 -15.72 -11.92
N THR A 25 -26.88 -16.24 -10.90
CA THR A 25 -28.05 -15.57 -10.35
C THR A 25 -27.52 -14.30 -9.68
N VAL A 26 -27.50 -13.23 -10.46
CA VAL A 26 -26.97 -11.94 -10.02
C VAL A 26 -28.05 -11.25 -9.18
N HIS A 27 -27.81 -11.23 -7.87
CA HIS A 27 -28.58 -10.43 -6.94
C HIS A 27 -27.81 -9.18 -6.55
N GLU A 28 -28.52 -8.08 -6.37
CA GLU A 28 -27.94 -6.85 -5.82
C GLU A 28 -27.37 -7.13 -4.44
N ARG A 29 -26.10 -6.78 -4.24
CA ARG A 29 -25.43 -6.97 -2.96
C ARG A 29 -24.46 -5.83 -2.70
N ALA A 30 -24.45 -5.33 -1.47
CA ALA A 30 -23.42 -4.41 -1.00
C ALA A 30 -22.06 -5.12 -0.99
N GLN A 31 -21.01 -4.38 -1.35
CA GLN A 31 -19.66 -4.92 -1.44
C GLN A 31 -18.79 -4.27 -0.39
N ARG A 32 -17.94 -5.07 0.26
CA ARG A 32 -17.06 -4.62 1.33
C ARG A 32 -15.62 -4.73 0.88
N PHE A 33 -14.92 -3.61 0.91
CA PHE A 33 -13.50 -3.52 0.59
C PHE A 33 -12.75 -3.08 1.83
N ARG A 34 -11.64 -3.74 2.12
CA ARG A 34 -10.83 -3.47 3.31
C ARG A 34 -9.41 -3.14 2.91
N CYS A 35 -8.86 -2.10 3.54
CA CYS A 35 -7.46 -1.76 3.42
C CYS A 35 -6.96 -1.19 4.76
N THR A 36 -5.65 -1.15 4.93
CA THR A 36 -5.03 -0.52 6.10
C THR A 36 -4.35 0.76 5.66
N LEU A 37 -4.69 1.88 6.31
CA LEU A 37 -4.02 3.15 6.11
C LEU A 37 -2.81 3.27 7.02
N PRO A 38 -1.70 3.86 6.53
CA PRO A 38 -0.56 4.13 7.37
C PRO A 38 -0.82 5.31 8.33
N PRO A 39 -0.03 5.41 9.41
CA PRO A 39 0.01 6.60 10.26
C PRO A 39 0.28 7.86 9.45
N GLY A 40 -0.35 8.96 9.85
CA GLY A 40 -0.26 10.26 9.20
C GLY A 40 -1.24 10.46 8.05
N SER A 41 -2.01 9.43 7.66
CA SER A 41 -3.05 9.58 6.65
C SER A 41 -4.06 10.64 7.07
N GLU A 42 -4.32 11.62 6.20
CA GLU A 42 -5.20 12.77 6.47
C GLU A 42 -6.37 12.85 5.49
N SER A 43 -6.20 12.34 4.27
CA SER A 43 -7.27 12.27 3.27
C SER A 43 -7.05 11.11 2.31
N LEU A 44 -8.17 10.63 1.78
CA LEU A 44 -8.24 9.58 0.78
C LEU A 44 -9.03 10.04 -0.43
N GLU A 45 -8.60 9.61 -1.61
CA GLU A 45 -9.39 9.63 -2.83
C GLU A 45 -9.83 8.20 -3.14
N LEU A 46 -11.14 7.99 -3.12
CA LEU A 46 -11.84 6.74 -3.39
C LEU A 46 -12.55 6.88 -4.74
N PRO A 47 -11.91 6.47 -5.85
CA PRO A 47 -12.47 6.63 -7.20
C PRO A 47 -13.54 5.56 -7.47
N LEU A 48 -14.62 5.56 -6.69
CA LEU A 48 -15.72 4.61 -6.77
C LEU A 48 -16.79 5.08 -7.76
N GLU A 49 -17.36 4.13 -8.49
CA GLU A 49 -18.51 4.35 -9.38
C GLU A 49 -19.85 4.37 -8.65
N LEU A 50 -19.86 3.85 -7.41
CA LEU A 50 -21.05 3.66 -6.62
C LEU A 50 -20.99 4.55 -5.37
N PRO A 51 -22.13 5.02 -4.86
CA PRO A 51 -22.20 5.55 -3.51
C PRO A 51 -21.65 4.52 -2.52
N ALA A 52 -20.94 5.00 -1.50
CA ALA A 52 -20.37 4.15 -0.47
C ALA A 52 -20.40 4.83 0.89
N THR A 53 -20.44 4.02 1.95
CA THR A 53 -20.10 4.45 3.30
C THR A 53 -18.70 3.96 3.65
N VAL A 54 -17.99 4.73 4.46
CA VAL A 54 -16.62 4.42 4.86
C VAL A 54 -16.54 4.43 6.37
N GLN A 55 -15.95 3.38 6.92
CA GLN A 55 -15.62 3.27 8.33
C GLN A 55 -14.10 3.28 8.48
N VAL A 56 -13.58 4.10 9.39
CA VAL A 56 -12.14 4.24 9.66
C VAL A 56 -11.87 3.84 11.10
N GLY A 57 -11.30 2.65 11.31
CA GLY A 57 -11.16 2.03 12.62
C GLY A 57 -12.49 1.91 13.33
N ASP A 58 -12.54 2.33 14.59
CA ASP A 58 -13.77 2.34 15.41
C ASP A 58 -14.60 3.62 15.25
N SER A 59 -14.30 4.45 14.25
CA SER A 59 -15.06 5.68 13.99
C SER A 59 -16.45 5.36 13.46
N ALA A 60 -17.38 6.32 13.61
CA ALA A 60 -18.69 6.23 12.98
C ALA A 60 -18.58 6.14 11.46
N GLU A 61 -19.52 5.41 10.84
CA GLU A 61 -19.65 5.38 9.38
C GLU A 61 -19.83 6.81 8.86
N THR A 62 -19.01 7.14 7.87
CA THR A 62 -18.98 8.47 7.24
C THR A 62 -19.21 8.30 5.75
N GLN A 63 -20.04 9.17 5.18
CA GLN A 63 -20.20 9.24 3.73
C GLN A 63 -19.09 10.14 3.17
N PRO A 64 -18.33 9.69 2.15
CA PRO A 64 -17.33 10.51 1.49
C PRO A 64 -17.99 11.68 0.74
N ASP A 65 -17.29 12.80 0.65
CA ASP A 65 -17.68 13.95 -0.16
C ASP A 65 -17.16 13.76 -1.60
N GLY A 66 -18.06 13.28 -2.45
CA GLY A 66 -17.73 12.83 -3.80
C GLY A 66 -16.69 11.70 -3.76
N PRO A 67 -15.57 11.80 -4.51
CA PRO A 67 -14.51 10.80 -4.47
C PRO A 67 -13.56 10.99 -3.28
N SER A 68 -13.78 11.97 -2.39
CA SER A 68 -12.81 12.33 -1.35
C SER A 68 -13.34 12.08 0.06
N LEU A 69 -12.47 11.56 0.93
CA LEU A 69 -12.72 11.46 2.36
C LEU A 69 -11.62 12.20 3.10
N THR A 70 -11.98 13.23 3.86
CA THR A 70 -11.05 13.96 4.73
C THR A 70 -11.25 13.51 6.16
N LEU A 71 -10.16 13.14 6.83
CA LEU A 71 -10.18 12.77 8.24
C LEU A 71 -10.10 14.03 9.10
N ALA A 72 -10.78 14.02 10.25
CA ALA A 72 -10.76 15.17 11.17
C ALA A 72 -9.35 15.46 11.71
N GLN A 73 -8.51 14.43 11.82
CA GLN A 73 -7.11 14.53 12.20
C GLN A 73 -6.30 13.43 11.50
N PRO A 74 -4.98 13.64 11.28
CA PRO A 74 -4.11 12.60 10.78
C PRO A 74 -4.13 11.36 11.69
N LEU A 75 -4.14 10.17 11.09
CA LEU A 75 -4.17 8.92 11.86
C LEU A 75 -2.91 8.75 12.71
N PRO A 76 -3.02 8.45 14.02
CA PRO A 76 -1.85 8.30 14.89
C PRO A 76 -1.12 6.96 14.70
N GLU A 77 -1.84 5.94 14.23
CA GLU A 77 -1.37 4.57 14.09
C GLU A 77 -1.94 3.93 12.81
N PRO A 78 -1.45 2.75 12.37
CA PRO A 78 -2.03 2.07 11.23
C PRO A 78 -3.50 1.72 11.53
N THR A 79 -4.41 2.08 10.63
CA THR A 79 -5.86 1.94 10.90
C THR A 79 -6.55 1.22 9.74
N GLU A 80 -7.37 0.22 10.05
CA GLU A 80 -8.19 -0.46 9.05
C GLU A 80 -9.32 0.46 8.56
N VAL A 81 -9.57 0.44 7.27
CA VAL A 81 -10.66 1.14 6.62
C VAL A 81 -11.52 0.15 5.88
N GLU A 82 -12.81 0.18 6.18
CA GLU A 82 -13.82 -0.59 5.46
C GLU A 82 -14.67 0.36 4.61
N VAL A 83 -14.78 0.03 3.33
CA VAL A 83 -15.63 0.74 2.36
C VAL A 83 -16.77 -0.19 1.97
N VAL A 84 -18.00 0.26 2.21
CA VAL A 84 -19.21 -0.49 1.89
C VAL A 84 -19.95 0.23 0.76
N THR A 85 -20.04 -0.39 -0.42
CA THR A 85 -20.79 0.21 -1.54
C THR A 85 -22.29 0.01 -1.38
N ALA A 86 -23.06 0.87 -2.02
CA ALA A 86 -24.46 0.60 -2.31
C ALA A 86 -24.60 -0.77 -3.03
N PRO A 87 -25.71 -1.50 -2.79
CA PRO A 87 -25.96 -2.77 -3.47
C PRO A 87 -25.95 -2.62 -4.99
N THR A 88 -25.30 -3.56 -5.69
CA THR A 88 -25.32 -3.60 -7.15
C THR A 88 -25.25 -5.04 -7.67
N ALA A 89 -25.86 -5.24 -8.83
CA ALA A 89 -25.75 -6.46 -9.62
C ALA A 89 -24.60 -6.38 -10.66
N VAL A 90 -24.24 -5.18 -11.12
CA VAL A 90 -23.42 -5.00 -12.34
C VAL A 90 -21.96 -4.63 -12.07
N LEU A 91 -21.69 -3.70 -11.15
CA LEU A 91 -20.33 -3.20 -10.89
C LEU A 91 -19.70 -3.96 -9.72
N ARG A 92 -19.24 -5.19 -9.95
CA ARG A 92 -18.76 -6.11 -8.89
C ARG A 92 -17.23 -6.22 -8.77
N GLY A 93 -16.78 -6.51 -7.56
CA GLY A 93 -15.39 -6.64 -7.19
C GLY A 93 -14.59 -5.39 -7.56
N GLY A 94 -13.45 -5.60 -8.22
CA GLY A 94 -12.59 -4.51 -8.68
C GLY A 94 -13.25 -3.56 -9.69
N SER A 95 -14.32 -3.97 -10.39
CA SER A 95 -14.96 -3.12 -11.41
C SER A 95 -15.78 -1.96 -10.80
N ALA A 96 -15.99 -1.96 -9.48
CA ALA A 96 -16.57 -0.81 -8.77
C ALA A 96 -15.60 0.38 -8.67
N TRP A 97 -14.33 0.18 -9.00
CA TRP A 97 -13.25 1.16 -8.86
C TRP A 97 -12.76 1.64 -10.23
N ARG A 98 -12.63 2.96 -10.40
CA ARG A 98 -12.01 3.59 -11.59
C ARG A 98 -10.48 3.62 -11.53
N GLY A 99 -9.90 3.29 -10.38
CA GLY A 99 -8.45 3.38 -10.18
C GLY A 99 -8.03 3.04 -8.75
N PRO A 100 -6.73 3.17 -8.44
CA PRO A 100 -6.22 2.93 -7.10
C PRO A 100 -6.67 4.01 -6.12
N VAL A 101 -6.81 3.64 -4.85
CA VAL A 101 -6.99 4.59 -3.76
C VAL A 101 -5.75 5.47 -3.64
N ARG A 102 -5.93 6.79 -3.61
CA ARG A 102 -4.84 7.74 -3.37
C ARG A 102 -4.94 8.23 -1.94
N VAL A 103 -3.84 8.17 -1.21
CA VAL A 103 -3.79 8.60 0.19
C VAL A 103 -2.82 9.76 0.30
N ARG A 104 -3.25 10.84 0.97
CA ARG A 104 -2.35 11.90 1.39
C ARG A 104 -2.01 11.71 2.86
N THR A 105 -0.75 11.96 3.17
CA THR A 105 -0.20 11.75 4.51
C THR A 105 0.55 13.00 4.99
N ALA A 106 0.24 13.45 6.20
CA ALA A 106 1.08 14.35 6.96
C ALA A 106 2.31 13.59 7.54
N PRO A 107 3.39 14.30 7.90
CA PRO A 107 4.49 13.69 8.64
C PRO A 107 4.00 13.05 9.94
N ALA A 108 4.26 11.77 10.12
CA ALA A 108 3.89 11.00 11.30
C ALA A 108 5.05 10.21 11.88
N GLN A 109 4.92 9.83 13.14
CA GLN A 109 5.85 8.89 13.77
C GLN A 109 5.53 7.49 13.24
N LEU A 110 6.53 6.85 12.66
CA LEU A 110 6.41 5.51 12.12
C LEU A 110 7.52 4.65 12.74
N PRO A 111 7.20 3.57 13.48
CA PRO A 111 8.22 2.66 13.96
C PRO A 111 8.94 2.03 12.76
N LEU A 112 10.24 1.77 12.92
CA LEU A 112 10.98 0.97 11.96
C LEU A 112 10.55 -0.49 12.13
N GLY A 113 10.09 -1.13 11.07
CA GLY A 113 9.55 -2.47 11.13
C GLY A 113 9.00 -2.94 9.79
N ASP A 114 8.19 -3.99 9.83
CA ASP A 114 7.54 -4.56 8.65
C ASP A 114 6.51 -3.59 8.07
N TRP A 115 6.73 -3.18 6.82
CA TRP A 115 5.85 -2.28 6.10
C TRP A 115 4.44 -2.85 5.90
N GLN A 116 4.29 -4.17 5.81
CA GLN A 116 2.97 -4.79 5.68
C GLN A 116 2.11 -4.50 6.91
N LEU A 117 2.70 -4.64 8.11
CA LEU A 117 2.02 -4.38 9.38
C LEU A 117 1.74 -2.89 9.62
N LEU A 118 2.44 -2.00 8.90
CA LEU A 118 2.29 -0.55 9.01
C LEU A 118 1.31 0.05 8.01
N GLY A 119 0.52 -0.79 7.32
CA GLY A 119 -0.40 -0.33 6.28
C GLY A 119 0.28 0.09 4.98
N LEU A 120 1.56 -0.24 4.80
CA LEU A 120 2.33 0.08 3.60
C LEU A 120 2.51 -1.12 2.65
N GLY A 121 1.92 -2.28 2.96
CA GLY A 121 2.04 -3.49 2.14
C GLY A 121 1.49 -3.34 0.71
N GLY A 122 0.44 -2.54 0.53
CA GLY A 122 -0.14 -2.18 -0.77
C GLY A 122 0.32 -0.83 -1.31
N TRP A 123 1.28 -0.16 -0.66
CA TRP A 123 1.67 1.19 -1.00
C TRP A 123 2.56 1.21 -2.25
N SER A 124 2.07 1.82 -3.32
CA SER A 124 2.87 2.15 -4.49
C SER A 124 3.31 3.61 -4.42
N GLY A 125 4.53 3.86 -3.94
CA GLY A 125 5.06 5.21 -3.80
C GLY A 125 6.38 5.30 -3.05
N GLY A 126 6.85 6.54 -2.84
CA GLY A 126 8.04 6.84 -2.05
C GLY A 126 7.71 7.14 -0.61
N VAL A 127 8.41 6.48 0.32
CA VAL A 127 8.38 6.80 1.75
C VAL A 127 9.66 7.54 2.11
N THR A 128 9.53 8.63 2.87
CA THR A 128 10.67 9.40 3.36
C THR A 128 10.74 9.30 4.88
N TYR A 129 11.78 8.66 5.39
CA TYR A 129 12.10 8.67 6.82
C TYR A 129 13.05 9.81 7.13
N ALA A 130 12.74 10.56 8.19
CA ALA A 130 13.63 11.56 8.76
C ALA A 130 13.84 11.25 10.23
N GLY A 131 15.09 11.03 10.62
CA GLY A 131 15.48 10.75 12.00
C GLY A 131 16.48 11.77 12.52
N ARG A 132 16.44 12.02 13.84
CA ARG A 132 17.53 12.66 14.58
C ARG A 132 18.22 11.63 15.45
N SER A 133 19.53 11.60 15.39
CA SER A 133 20.37 10.80 16.27
C SER A 133 21.38 11.72 16.95
N ARG A 134 21.63 11.47 18.24
CA ARG A 134 22.65 12.18 19.01
C ARG A 134 23.96 11.40 18.92
N PHE A 135 25.04 12.09 18.58
CA PHE A 135 26.36 11.48 18.47
C PHE A 135 27.26 11.95 19.61
N LEU A 136 28.06 11.01 20.14
CA LEU A 136 29.20 11.34 20.99
C LEU A 136 30.39 11.72 20.09
N PRO A 137 31.15 12.78 20.41
CA PRO A 137 32.29 13.23 19.62
C PRO A 137 33.45 12.21 19.61
N GLY A 138 34.28 12.23 18.55
CA GLY A 138 35.57 11.55 18.51
C GLY A 138 35.65 10.17 17.82
N ARG A 139 34.61 9.69 17.13
CA ARG A 139 34.67 8.44 16.34
C ARG A 139 34.23 8.65 14.90
N THR A 140 35.07 8.27 13.94
CA THR A 140 34.68 8.09 12.53
C THR A 140 33.64 6.97 12.46
N ARG A 141 32.53 7.19 11.76
CA ARG A 141 31.50 6.17 11.57
C ARG A 141 30.97 6.17 10.14
N CYS A 142 30.67 4.96 9.68
CA CYS A 142 29.92 4.69 8.47
C CYS A 142 28.45 4.45 8.84
N TRP A 143 27.53 4.97 8.04
CA TRP A 143 26.12 4.59 8.12
C TRP A 143 25.96 3.27 7.38
N ALA A 144 25.72 2.18 8.11
CA ALA A 144 25.40 0.89 7.52
C ALA A 144 23.89 0.80 7.36
N SER A 145 23.47 0.86 6.11
CA SER A 145 22.10 0.80 5.69
C SER A 145 21.77 -0.70 5.52
N GLY A 146 21.11 -1.33 6.50
CA GLY A 146 20.77 -2.77 6.44
C GLY A 146 19.87 -3.11 5.24
N GLY A 147 19.64 -4.41 4.99
CA GLY A 147 18.92 -4.89 3.80
C GLY A 147 17.61 -4.12 3.52
N TYR A 148 17.52 -3.51 2.34
CA TYR A 148 16.31 -2.84 1.87
C TYR A 148 15.61 -3.68 0.81
N ALA A 149 14.28 -3.64 0.81
CA ALA A 149 13.48 -4.25 -0.23
C ALA A 149 13.58 -3.51 -1.58
N ALA A 150 14.16 -2.29 -1.62
CA ALA A 150 14.20 -1.47 -2.82
C ALA A 150 15.29 -0.38 -2.80
N ALA A 151 15.34 0.44 -3.86
CA ALA A 151 16.33 1.49 -4.03
C ALA A 151 16.23 2.55 -2.92
N CYS A 152 17.35 2.79 -2.24
CA CYS A 152 17.48 3.77 -1.17
C CYS A 152 18.41 4.91 -1.54
N ARG A 153 18.00 6.13 -1.19
CA ARG A 153 18.87 7.31 -1.22
C ARG A 153 18.95 7.90 0.18
N SER A 154 20.16 7.96 0.72
CA SER A 154 20.44 8.61 2.00
C SER A 154 21.11 9.96 1.79
N SER A 155 20.68 10.98 2.53
CA SER A 155 21.43 12.23 2.68
C SER A 155 21.55 12.58 4.16
N SER A 156 22.68 13.16 4.55
CA SER A 156 22.89 13.66 5.91
C SER A 156 23.32 15.12 5.87
N THR A 157 22.68 15.96 6.69
CA THR A 157 23.02 17.38 6.81
C THR A 157 23.11 17.75 8.28
N GLY A 158 24.16 18.47 8.68
CA GLY A 158 24.34 18.97 10.05
C GLY A 158 25.78 18.88 10.57
N SER A 159 26.09 19.64 11.62
CA SER A 159 27.41 19.64 12.26
C SER A 159 27.64 18.37 13.09
N ALA A 160 28.87 18.16 13.58
CA ALA A 160 29.25 16.95 14.33
C ALA A 160 28.36 16.65 15.57
N SER A 161 27.66 17.65 16.12
CA SER A 161 26.80 17.49 17.29
C SER A 161 25.33 17.15 16.98
N ALA A 162 24.87 17.37 15.74
CA ALA A 162 23.50 17.07 15.32
C ALA A 162 23.45 16.83 13.81
N ARG A 163 23.33 15.56 13.38
CA ARG A 163 23.07 15.23 11.96
C ARG A 163 21.63 14.81 11.77
N ARG A 164 20.98 15.41 10.77
CA ARG A 164 19.69 14.97 10.24
C ARG A 164 19.97 13.98 9.11
N SER A 165 19.40 12.78 9.19
CA SER A 165 19.48 11.80 8.11
C SER A 165 18.12 11.68 7.45
N VAL A 166 18.09 11.74 6.12
CA VAL A 166 16.90 11.52 5.30
C VAL A 166 17.13 10.26 4.49
N LEU A 167 16.24 9.29 4.66
CA LEU A 167 16.21 8.07 3.85
C LEU A 167 14.96 8.12 2.97
N ARG A 168 15.13 8.12 1.65
CA ARG A 168 14.04 7.89 0.70
C ARG A 168 14.11 6.46 0.20
N THR A 169 13.01 5.76 0.29
CA THR A 169 12.85 4.41 -0.25
C THR A 169 11.59 4.37 -1.11
N ALA A 170 11.69 3.85 -2.33
CA ALA A 170 10.55 3.62 -3.22
C ALA A 170 10.25 2.12 -3.24
N TYR A 171 9.04 1.69 -2.89
CA TYR A 171 8.72 0.25 -2.84
C TYR A 171 8.55 -0.35 -4.24
N ASN A 172 9.09 -1.55 -4.48
CA ASN A 172 8.77 -2.39 -5.64
C ASN A 172 8.55 -3.83 -5.15
N SER A 173 7.52 -4.50 -5.65
CA SER A 173 6.81 -5.63 -5.00
C SER A 173 7.53 -7.00 -4.96
N ARG A 174 8.86 -7.07 -4.95
CA ARG A 174 9.62 -8.33 -4.78
C ARG A 174 10.58 -8.26 -3.59
N ALA A 175 10.28 -9.09 -2.57
CA ALA A 175 11.00 -9.57 -1.37
C ALA A 175 12.53 -9.31 -1.23
N PRO A 176 13.18 -9.35 -0.02
CA PRO A 176 12.84 -10.17 1.16
C PRO A 176 12.83 -9.45 2.54
N GLN A 177 12.40 -10.22 3.54
CA GLN A 177 12.30 -9.88 4.96
C GLN A 177 13.67 -9.85 5.67
N GLY A 178 13.78 -8.99 6.68
CA GLY A 178 14.69 -9.15 7.82
C GLY A 178 16.04 -8.45 7.71
N GLY A 179 16.24 -7.44 8.56
CA GLY A 179 17.55 -6.83 8.79
C GLY A 179 17.59 -6.06 10.11
N TRP A 180 18.11 -6.69 11.16
CA TRP A 180 18.36 -6.06 12.46
C TRP A 180 19.66 -5.24 12.41
N CYS A 181 19.66 -4.07 13.06
CA CYS A 181 20.89 -3.35 13.36
C CYS A 181 21.57 -3.97 14.59
N VAL A 182 22.67 -4.69 14.38
CA VAL A 182 23.61 -5.08 15.45
C VAL A 182 24.75 -4.07 15.47
N TRP A 183 24.97 -3.44 16.62
CA TRP A 183 26.11 -2.57 16.90
C TRP A 183 27.22 -3.43 17.50
N LYS A 184 28.42 -3.43 16.90
CA LYS A 184 29.67 -3.83 17.55
C LYS A 184 30.54 -2.59 17.78
#